data_AF-A0A940U541-F1
#
_entry.id   AF-A0A940U541-F1
#
_cell.length_a   1.000
_cell.length_b   1.000
_cell.length_c   1.000
_cell.angle_alpha   90.00
_cell.angle_beta   90.00
_cell.angle_gamma   90.00
#
_symmetry.space_group_name_H-M   'P 1'
#
loop_
_entity.id
_entity.type
_entity.pdbx_description
1 polymer ?
#
loop_
_entity_poly.entity_id
_entity_poly.type
_entity_poly.pdbx_seq_one_letter_code
_entity_poly.pdbx_strand_id
1 'polypeptide(L)'
;MKNIGRIIFHVAVIAASAFIALSLPAIVTFVAQNLLVYWAFIGNEKVFLVSVEIFLAIFLILFTHRIKGNWKERKISKMAQRAGFVQEKSPRSFLTRQWARKMKAGQGFGREVMLLGSTGWRTFGDPQGEFHSVLHNCREAKIMLLDPCADGAKIRAKSILDPDITPENFGEQTRKSIGFLKELKAVQKDIRLKLYPDPPLFKLAILGDYLWIKHYHTGLDVQAMPEFLFYHNQNPASLYIPFYQYFLSRWNQTGIPEYDLETDELVFRDGLGNEVKRENFDRQGAETGVFAEGESIESGGVFNLRPSKGILQPDFLSREFLNRLIS
;
A
#
# COMPACT_ATOMS: atom_id res chain seq x y z
N MET A 1 7.42 23.52 -18.96
CA MET A 1 8.13 23.66 -17.65
C MET A 1 9.58 23.18 -17.63
N LYS A 2 10.04 22.30 -18.54
CA LYS A 2 11.42 21.75 -18.57
C LYS A 2 12.53 22.80 -18.81
N ASN A 3 12.20 23.93 -19.44
CA ASN A 3 13.17 24.99 -19.79
C ASN A 3 13.52 25.93 -18.62
N ILE A 4 12.59 26.15 -17.68
CA ILE A 4 12.81 27.06 -16.53
C ILE A 4 13.87 26.48 -15.58
N GLY A 5 13.82 25.17 -15.30
CA GLY A 5 14.82 24.53 -14.44
C GLY A 5 16.24 24.56 -15.01
N ARG A 6 16.37 24.51 -16.35
CA ARG A 6 17.66 24.62 -17.03
C ARG A 6 18.21 26.05 -16.98
N ILE A 7 17.34 27.05 -17.14
CA ILE A 7 17.73 28.47 -17.02
C ILE A 7 18.17 28.80 -15.59
N ILE A 8 17.41 28.37 -14.57
CA ILE A 8 17.77 28.59 -13.16
C ILE A 8 19.11 27.92 -12.84
N PHE A 9 19.34 26.70 -13.34
CA PHE A 9 20.61 26.01 -13.16
C PHE A 9 21.78 26.79 -13.79
N HIS A 10 21.63 27.28 -15.02
CA HIS A 10 22.67 28.08 -15.66
C HIS A 10 22.92 29.41 -14.94
N VAL A 11 21.87 30.10 -14.48
CA VAL A 11 22.01 31.33 -13.68
C VAL A 11 22.73 31.06 -12.36
N ALA A 12 22.39 29.96 -11.67
CA ALA A 12 23.07 29.58 -10.44
C ALA A 12 24.55 29.24 -10.66
N VAL A 13 24.89 28.54 -11.74
CA VAL A 13 26.29 28.24 -12.10
C VAL A 13 27.06 29.51 -12.43
N ILE A 14 26.46 30.44 -13.20
CA ILE A 14 27.10 31.72 -13.54
C ILE A 14 27.30 32.57 -12.28
N ALA A 15 26.29 32.67 -11.41
CA ALA A 15 26.39 33.40 -10.15
C ALA A 15 27.44 32.79 -9.21
N ALA A 16 27.50 31.46 -9.10
CA ALA A 16 28.52 30.78 -8.31
C ALA A 16 29.92 30.98 -8.88
N SER A 17 30.08 30.92 -10.20
CA SER A 17 31.36 31.18 -10.87
C SER A 17 31.81 32.63 -10.70
N ALA A 18 30.89 33.60 -10.83
CA ALA A 18 31.18 35.01 -10.59
C ALA A 18 31.52 35.28 -9.12
N PHE A 19 30.83 34.63 -8.18
CA PHE A 19 31.13 34.71 -6.76
C PHE A 19 32.52 34.15 -6.44
N ILE A 20 32.87 32.99 -7.01
CA ILE A 20 34.22 32.42 -6.89
C ILE A 20 35.26 33.38 -7.48
N ALA A 21 35.02 33.91 -8.69
CA ALA A 21 35.90 34.87 -9.35
C ALA A 21 36.09 36.18 -8.57
N LEU A 22 35.04 36.69 -7.93
CA LEU A 22 35.08 37.90 -7.09
C LEU A 22 35.70 37.62 -5.71
N SER A 23 35.56 36.41 -5.20
CA SER A 23 36.19 36.00 -3.94
C SER A 23 37.68 35.69 -4.10
N LEU A 24 38.14 35.34 -5.31
CA LEU A 24 39.53 34.99 -5.61
C LEU A 24 40.52 36.08 -5.19
N PRO A 25 40.36 37.37 -5.55
CA PRO A 25 41.26 38.43 -5.11
C PRO A 25 41.32 38.57 -3.59
N ALA A 26 40.17 38.56 -2.91
CA ALA A 26 40.10 38.69 -1.46
C ALA A 26 40.74 37.49 -0.74
N ILE A 27 40.51 36.28 -1.23
CA ILE A 27 41.13 35.04 -0.73
C ILE A 27 42.64 35.08 -1.00
N VAL A 28 43.08 35.48 -2.20
CA VAL A 28 44.49 35.57 -2.55
C VAL A 28 45.21 36.63 -1.72
N THR A 29 44.61 37.79 -1.44
CA THR A 29 45.22 38.81 -0.58
C THR A 29 45.23 38.39 0.90
N PHE A 30 44.14 37.78 1.39
CA PHE A 30 44.06 37.27 2.77
C PHE A 30 45.04 36.13 3.00
N VAL A 31 45.15 35.22 2.03
CA VAL A 31 46.15 34.15 2.03
C VAL A 31 47.53 34.76 1.89
N ALA A 32 47.85 35.62 0.91
CA ALA A 32 49.19 36.18 0.77
C ALA A 32 49.70 36.93 2.03
N GLN A 33 48.83 37.67 2.71
CA GLN A 33 49.18 38.42 3.92
C GLN A 33 49.37 37.51 5.15
N ASN A 34 48.55 36.49 5.30
CA ASN A 34 48.56 35.65 6.51
C ASN A 34 49.24 34.30 6.31
N LEU A 35 49.45 33.85 5.07
CA LEU A 35 50.04 32.56 4.72
C LEU A 35 51.45 32.49 5.27
N LEU A 36 52.30 33.50 5.14
CA LEU A 36 53.66 33.42 5.69
C LEU A 36 53.67 33.26 7.23
N VAL A 37 52.74 33.90 7.94
CA VAL A 37 52.60 33.79 9.41
C VAL A 37 52.03 32.43 9.80
N TYR A 38 50.98 31.96 9.12
CA TYR A 38 50.40 30.65 9.34
C TYR A 38 51.35 29.52 8.90
N TRP A 39 52.11 29.66 7.82
CA TRP A 39 53.04 28.66 7.30
C TRP A 39 54.29 28.56 8.18
N ALA A 40 54.74 29.66 8.79
CA ALA A 40 55.77 29.63 9.84
C ALA A 40 55.29 28.92 11.11
N PHE A 41 54.01 29.07 11.49
CA PHE A 41 53.42 28.37 12.63
C PHE A 41 53.14 26.88 12.34
N ILE A 42 52.61 26.58 11.15
CA ILE A 42 52.24 25.22 10.69
C ILE A 42 53.47 24.38 10.34
N GLY A 43 54.49 24.98 9.73
CA GLY A 43 55.71 24.30 9.29
C GLY A 43 56.64 23.92 10.43
N ASN A 44 56.57 24.62 11.57
CA ASN A 44 57.45 24.39 12.71
C ASN A 44 56.90 23.32 13.68
N GLU A 45 55.59 23.10 13.71
CA GLU A 45 54.95 22.11 14.58
C GLU A 45 54.31 20.96 13.81
N LYS A 46 55.08 19.88 13.61
CA LYS A 46 54.61 18.63 12.96
C LYS A 46 53.29 18.09 13.54
N VAL A 47 53.05 18.29 14.84
CA VAL A 47 51.84 17.84 15.54
C VAL A 47 50.60 18.59 15.05
N PHE A 48 50.72 19.89 14.75
CA PHE A 48 49.59 20.70 14.26
C PHE A 48 49.17 20.25 12.86
N LEU A 49 50.14 19.99 11.97
CA LEU A 49 49.87 19.53 10.61
C LEU A 49 49.13 18.19 10.60
N VAL A 50 49.59 17.23 11.41
CA VAL A 50 48.92 15.93 11.58
C VAL A 50 47.52 16.08 12.18
N SER A 51 47.33 16.99 13.14
CA SER A 51 46.01 17.25 13.75
C SER A 51 45.01 17.82 12.74
N VAL A 52 45.43 18.81 11.93
CA VAL A 52 44.60 19.41 10.87
C VAL A 52 44.24 18.38 9.80
N GLU A 53 45.19 17.54 9.41
CA GLU A 53 44.95 16.46 8.44
C GLU A 53 43.91 15.45 8.95
N ILE A 54 44.06 14.99 10.20
CA ILE A 54 43.11 14.07 10.83
C ILE A 54 41.72 14.72 10.93
N PHE A 55 41.65 15.99 11.35
CA PHE A 55 40.38 16.72 11.41
C PHE A 55 39.73 16.84 10.03
N LEU A 56 40.49 17.18 9.00
CA LEU A 56 40.01 17.29 7.63
C LEU A 56 39.51 15.93 7.11
N ALA A 57 40.24 14.85 7.39
CA ALA A 57 39.83 13.50 7.01
C ALA A 57 38.49 13.10 7.67
N ILE A 58 38.35 13.31 8.98
CA ILE A 58 37.11 13.04 9.72
C ILE A 58 35.96 13.89 9.18
N PHE A 59 36.18 15.18 8.96
CA PHE A 59 35.19 16.09 8.40
C PHE A 59 34.72 15.63 7.02
N LEU A 60 35.65 15.25 6.15
CA LEU A 60 35.36 14.82 4.77
C LEU A 60 34.58 13.49 4.76
N ILE A 61 34.92 12.55 5.65
CA ILE A 61 34.17 11.30 5.85
C ILE A 61 32.72 11.60 6.28
N LEU A 62 32.53 12.44 7.31
CA LEU A 62 31.19 12.78 7.80
C LEU A 62 30.37 13.54 6.75
N PHE A 63 30.99 14.49 6.04
CA PHE A 63 30.36 15.30 5.01
C PHE A 63 29.91 14.45 3.82
N THR A 64 30.80 13.60 3.29
CA THR A 64 30.47 12.70 2.18
C THR A 64 29.41 11.68 2.57
N HIS A 65 29.45 11.16 3.80
CA HIS A 65 28.41 10.26 4.32
C HIS A 65 27.04 10.94 4.36
N ARG A 66 26.95 12.17 4.90
CA ARG A 66 25.72 12.96 4.95
C ARG A 66 25.16 13.28 3.55
N ILE A 67 26.02 13.69 2.62
CA ILE A 67 25.60 13.99 1.24
C ILE A 67 25.05 12.75 0.56
N LYS A 68 25.78 11.62 0.65
CA LYS A 68 25.37 10.36 0.02
C LYS A 68 24.03 9.84 0.57
N GLY A 69 23.82 9.95 1.89
CA GLY A 69 22.55 9.63 2.54
C GLY A 69 21.41 10.48 2.01
N ASN A 70 21.57 11.80 2.06
CA ASN A 70 20.56 12.76 1.61
C ASN A 70 20.18 12.58 0.13
N TRP A 71 21.14 12.22 -0.73
CA TRP A 71 20.87 11.98 -2.16
C TRP A 71 20.07 10.71 -2.38
N LYS A 72 20.41 9.62 -1.66
CA LYS A 72 19.68 8.36 -1.73
C LYS A 72 18.24 8.54 -1.23
N GLU A 73 18.05 9.23 -0.11
CA GLU A 73 16.74 9.52 0.46
C GLU A 73 15.87 10.38 -0.46
N ARG A 74 16.45 11.43 -1.07
CA ARG A 74 15.74 12.23 -2.07
C ARG A 74 15.36 11.44 -3.32
N LYS A 75 16.21 10.49 -3.75
CA LYS A 75 15.89 9.60 -4.88
C LYS A 75 14.72 8.67 -4.54
N ILE A 76 14.73 8.07 -3.36
CA ILE A 76 13.64 7.20 -2.88
C ILE A 76 12.35 8.01 -2.72
N SER A 77 12.41 9.21 -2.13
CA SER A 77 11.25 10.09 -1.98
C SER A 77 10.66 10.50 -3.33
N LYS A 78 11.50 10.86 -4.31
CA LYS A 78 11.04 11.16 -5.68
C LYS A 78 10.43 9.93 -6.36
N MET A 79 10.98 8.73 -6.13
CA MET A 79 10.40 7.49 -6.65
C MET A 79 9.04 7.20 -5.99
N ALA A 80 8.93 7.36 -4.68
CA ALA A 80 7.68 7.21 -3.92
C ALA A 80 6.60 8.19 -4.41
N GLN A 81 6.93 9.48 -4.53
CA GLN A 81 6.02 10.49 -5.08
C GLN A 81 5.58 10.16 -6.51
N ARG A 82 6.48 9.66 -7.36
CA ARG A 82 6.14 9.23 -8.72
C ARG A 82 5.21 8.02 -8.74
N ALA A 83 5.39 7.09 -7.81
CA ALA A 83 4.47 5.97 -7.60
C ALA A 83 3.12 6.39 -7.00
N GLY A 84 2.95 7.68 -6.65
CA GLY A 84 1.77 8.20 -5.97
C GLY A 84 1.77 7.90 -4.47
N PHE A 85 2.83 7.28 -3.94
CA PHE A 85 2.94 6.89 -2.55
C PHE A 85 3.10 8.11 -1.63
N VAL A 86 2.16 8.25 -0.71
CA VAL A 86 2.13 9.39 0.22
C VAL A 86 2.63 8.98 1.61
N GLN A 87 2.22 7.81 2.11
CA GLN A 87 2.54 7.40 3.47
C GLN A 87 2.45 5.89 3.67
N GLU A 88 3.39 5.33 4.44
CA GLU A 88 3.24 4.06 5.14
C GLU A 88 2.73 4.33 6.55
N LYS A 89 1.67 3.65 6.97
CA LYS A 89 1.23 3.67 8.37
C LYS A 89 1.50 2.32 9.01
N SER A 90 2.40 2.33 10.00
CA SER A 90 2.50 1.25 10.98
C SER A 90 1.34 1.36 11.98
N PRO A 91 0.70 0.25 12.40
CA PRO A 91 -0.50 0.26 13.26
C PRO A 91 -0.34 0.91 14.65
N ARG A 92 0.84 1.39 15.03
CA ARG A 92 1.23 1.59 16.45
C ARG A 92 0.80 2.88 17.15
N SER A 93 0.24 3.90 16.48
CA SER A 93 -0.13 5.17 17.17
C SER A 93 -1.62 5.51 17.08
N PHE A 94 -2.22 5.86 18.23
CA PHE A 94 -3.62 6.26 18.32
C PHE A 94 -3.88 7.63 17.65
N LEU A 95 -2.96 8.58 17.82
CA LEU A 95 -3.07 9.92 17.22
C LEU A 95 -3.04 9.86 15.69
N THR A 96 -2.23 8.95 15.12
CA THR A 96 -2.19 8.76 13.66
C THR A 96 -3.47 8.14 13.12
N ARG A 97 -4.17 7.28 13.91
CA ARG A 97 -5.50 6.75 13.56
C ARG A 97 -6.55 7.87 13.55
N GLN A 98 -6.61 8.70 14.58
CA GLN A 98 -7.61 9.77 14.65
C GLN A 98 -7.44 10.81 13.54
N TRP A 99 -6.19 11.19 13.22
CA TRP A 99 -5.90 12.06 12.08
C TRP A 99 -6.27 11.39 10.75
N ALA A 100 -5.97 10.09 10.58
CA ALA A 100 -6.39 9.31 9.41
C ALA A 100 -7.90 9.35 9.21
N ARG A 101 -8.67 9.15 10.28
CA ARG A 101 -10.13 9.20 10.27
C ARG A 101 -10.64 10.56 9.81
N LYS A 102 -10.08 11.65 10.33
CA LYS A 102 -10.47 13.01 9.93
C LYS A 102 -10.14 13.30 8.47
N MET A 103 -8.97 12.84 7.99
CA MET A 103 -8.59 12.96 6.58
C MET A 103 -9.52 12.16 5.67
N LYS A 104 -9.79 10.89 5.98
CA LYS A 104 -10.69 10.02 5.21
C LYS A 104 -12.12 10.58 5.20
N ALA A 105 -12.62 11.06 6.34
CA ALA A 105 -13.94 11.72 6.44
C ALA A 105 -14.07 12.95 5.54
N GLY A 106 -13.04 13.80 5.48
CA GLY A 106 -13.03 14.95 4.57
C GLY A 106 -12.90 14.55 3.09
N GLN A 107 -12.19 13.46 2.78
CA GLN A 107 -11.96 12.99 1.41
C GLN A 107 -13.18 12.30 0.78
N GLY A 108 -14.02 11.64 1.57
CA GLY A 108 -15.21 10.92 1.09
C GLY A 108 -16.49 11.76 1.03
N PHE A 109 -16.47 13.01 1.51
CA PHE A 109 -17.66 13.86 1.54
C PHE A 109 -18.19 14.16 0.14
N GLY A 110 -19.46 13.81 -0.12
CA GLY A 110 -20.16 14.10 -1.38
C GLY A 110 -19.60 13.40 -2.63
N ARG A 111 -18.72 12.41 -2.46
CA ARG A 111 -18.07 11.67 -3.55
C ARG A 111 -18.55 10.22 -3.62
N GLU A 112 -18.19 9.55 -4.71
CA GLU A 112 -18.26 8.10 -4.84
C GLU A 112 -17.19 7.44 -3.96
N VAL A 113 -17.60 6.40 -3.25
CA VAL A 113 -16.75 5.61 -2.35
C VAL A 113 -16.71 4.17 -2.83
N MET A 114 -15.51 3.66 -3.09
CA MET A 114 -15.31 2.26 -3.48
C MET A 114 -14.56 1.51 -2.38
N LEU A 115 -15.14 0.43 -1.86
CA LEU A 115 -14.56 -0.35 -0.77
C LEU A 115 -14.48 -1.82 -1.15
N LEU A 116 -13.34 -2.46 -0.89
CA LEU A 116 -13.15 -3.90 -1.03
C LEU A 116 -12.46 -4.45 0.22
N GLY A 117 -13.05 -5.45 0.85
CA GLY A 117 -12.50 -6.06 2.05
C GLY A 117 -13.23 -7.32 2.47
N SER A 118 -12.79 -7.93 3.59
CA SER A 118 -13.35 -9.18 4.09
C SER A 118 -14.74 -9.01 4.72
N THR A 119 -14.84 -8.47 5.93
CA THR A 119 -16.10 -8.45 6.70
C THR A 119 -16.77 -7.08 6.80
N GLY A 120 -16.04 -5.99 6.57
CA GLY A 120 -16.57 -4.62 6.63
C GLY A 120 -16.75 -4.03 8.04
N TRP A 121 -16.96 -4.85 9.09
CA TRP A 121 -17.39 -4.38 10.42
C TRP A 121 -16.42 -3.37 11.03
N ARG A 122 -15.16 -3.78 11.25
CA ARG A 122 -14.10 -2.90 11.79
C ARG A 122 -13.69 -1.77 10.81
N THR A 123 -14.22 -1.74 9.60
CA THR A 123 -13.89 -0.74 8.56
C THR A 123 -14.92 0.38 8.54
N PHE A 124 -16.20 0.02 8.45
CA PHE A 124 -17.30 0.98 8.34
C PHE A 124 -18.53 0.64 9.17
N GLY A 125 -18.77 -0.63 9.53
CA GLY A 125 -19.95 -1.00 10.32
C GLY A 125 -19.89 -0.51 11.77
N ASP A 126 -18.71 -0.61 12.38
CA ASP A 126 -18.43 -0.09 13.72
C ASP A 126 -18.41 1.45 13.71
N PRO A 127 -19.11 2.15 14.63
CA PRO A 127 -19.01 3.60 14.82
C PRO A 127 -17.57 4.11 15.03
N GLN A 128 -16.67 3.28 15.56
CA GLN A 128 -15.25 3.59 15.69
C GLN A 128 -14.45 3.33 14.42
N GLY A 129 -15.05 2.68 13.42
CA GLY A 129 -14.48 2.38 12.12
C GLY A 129 -14.01 3.62 11.36
N GLU A 130 -12.99 3.43 10.54
CA GLU A 130 -12.34 4.53 9.82
C GLU A 130 -13.21 5.15 8.72
N PHE A 131 -14.14 4.38 8.18
CA PHE A 131 -15.02 4.76 7.08
C PHE A 131 -16.49 4.88 7.49
N HIS A 132 -16.82 4.72 8.77
CA HIS A 132 -18.19 4.82 9.26
C HIS A 132 -18.83 6.18 8.90
N SER A 133 -18.18 7.27 9.30
CA SER A 133 -18.63 8.63 8.98
C SER A 133 -18.51 8.97 7.49
N VAL A 134 -17.63 8.30 6.76
CA VAL A 134 -17.49 8.47 5.31
C VAL A 134 -18.75 8.00 4.59
N LEU A 135 -19.26 6.82 4.94
CA LEU A 135 -20.48 6.28 4.33
C LEU A 135 -21.73 7.08 4.70
N HIS A 136 -21.77 7.68 5.90
CA HIS A 136 -22.83 8.63 6.26
C HIS A 136 -22.84 9.90 5.41
N ASN A 137 -21.73 10.28 4.79
CA ASN A 137 -21.61 11.53 4.02
C ASN A 137 -21.30 11.35 2.53
N CYS A 138 -21.17 10.12 2.04
CA CYS A 138 -20.95 9.85 0.62
C CYS A 138 -22.22 10.02 -0.21
N ARG A 139 -22.05 10.25 -1.52
CA ARG A 139 -23.14 10.31 -2.49
C ARG A 139 -23.51 8.92 -2.98
N GLU A 140 -22.50 8.13 -3.35
CA GLU A 140 -22.63 6.77 -3.87
C GLU A 140 -21.58 5.88 -3.19
N ALA A 141 -21.92 4.62 -2.91
CA ALA A 141 -20.96 3.65 -2.39
C ALA A 141 -21.06 2.30 -3.13
N LYS A 142 -19.91 1.85 -3.65
CA LYS A 142 -19.71 0.52 -4.23
C LYS A 142 -18.88 -0.32 -3.28
N ILE A 143 -19.50 -1.31 -2.65
CA ILE A 143 -18.87 -2.09 -1.58
C ILE A 143 -18.78 -3.54 -2.00
N MET A 144 -17.60 -4.13 -1.88
CA MET A 144 -17.35 -5.55 -2.11
C MET A 144 -16.89 -6.20 -0.80
N LEU A 145 -17.65 -7.16 -0.31
CA LEU A 145 -17.32 -7.94 0.88
C LEU A 145 -17.11 -9.42 0.52
N LEU A 146 -16.30 -10.10 1.32
CA LEU A 146 -16.14 -11.55 1.19
C LEU A 146 -17.45 -12.22 1.62
N ASP A 147 -17.95 -13.10 0.76
CA ASP A 147 -19.12 -13.90 1.06
C ASP A 147 -18.82 -14.81 2.27
N PRO A 148 -19.53 -14.67 3.40
CA PRO A 148 -19.27 -15.46 4.60
C PRO A 148 -19.61 -16.96 4.42
N CYS A 149 -20.46 -17.31 3.45
CA CYS A 149 -20.83 -18.70 3.16
C CYS A 149 -19.84 -19.39 2.22
N ALA A 150 -19.07 -18.62 1.45
CA ALA A 150 -18.10 -19.14 0.50
C ALA A 150 -16.85 -19.74 1.18
N ASP A 151 -16.18 -20.67 0.47
CA ASP A 151 -14.97 -21.31 0.97
C ASP A 151 -13.83 -20.33 1.23
N GLY A 152 -13.76 -19.21 0.49
CA GLY A 152 -12.77 -18.17 0.72
C GLY A 152 -12.84 -17.56 2.12
N ALA A 153 -14.05 -17.38 2.69
CA ALA A 153 -14.23 -16.94 4.06
C ALA A 153 -13.77 -17.98 5.07
N LYS A 154 -14.14 -19.25 4.86
CA LYS A 154 -13.76 -20.37 5.74
C LYS A 154 -12.25 -20.56 5.77
N ILE A 155 -11.59 -20.55 4.60
CA ILE A 155 -10.14 -20.63 4.47
C ILE A 155 -9.48 -19.47 5.21
N ARG A 156 -9.97 -18.24 5.02
CA ARG A 156 -9.40 -17.05 5.63
C ARG A 156 -9.53 -17.04 7.15
N ALA A 157 -10.69 -17.39 7.68
CA ALA A 157 -10.92 -17.42 9.12
C ALA A 157 -10.01 -18.48 9.79
N LYS A 158 -9.90 -19.68 9.19
CA LYS A 158 -9.02 -20.75 9.70
C LYS A 158 -7.53 -20.43 9.59
N SER A 159 -7.12 -19.60 8.63
CA SER A 159 -5.71 -19.29 8.40
C SER A 159 -5.15 -18.24 9.36
N ILE A 160 -6.00 -17.46 10.04
CA ILE A 160 -5.57 -16.45 11.00
C ILE A 160 -5.45 -17.11 12.37
N LEU A 161 -4.25 -17.07 12.96
CA LEU A 161 -3.97 -17.62 14.28
C LEU A 161 -4.39 -16.62 15.39
N ASP A 162 -5.66 -16.22 15.39
CA ASP A 162 -6.25 -15.34 16.41
C ASP A 162 -7.55 -16.00 16.94
N PRO A 163 -7.64 -16.29 18.25
CA PRO A 163 -8.81 -16.95 18.83
C PRO A 163 -10.12 -16.16 18.67
N ASP A 164 -10.03 -14.84 18.47
CA ASP A 164 -11.22 -14.01 18.23
C ASP A 164 -11.69 -14.05 16.77
N ILE A 165 -10.92 -14.67 15.86
CA ILE A 165 -11.21 -14.71 14.42
C ILE A 165 -11.67 -16.12 14.04
N THR A 166 -12.94 -16.42 14.28
CA THR A 166 -13.60 -17.66 13.85
C THR A 166 -14.46 -17.46 12.60
N PRO A 167 -14.77 -18.53 11.84
CA PRO A 167 -15.70 -18.46 10.72
C PRO A 167 -17.07 -17.88 11.10
N GLU A 168 -17.56 -18.20 12.30
CA GLU A 168 -18.84 -17.74 12.83
C GLU A 168 -18.80 -16.22 13.09
N ASN A 169 -17.71 -15.72 13.68
CA ASN A 169 -17.51 -14.29 13.89
C ASN A 169 -17.35 -13.54 12.55
N PHE A 170 -16.74 -14.17 11.54
CA PHE A 170 -16.70 -13.60 10.18
C PHE A 170 -18.11 -13.43 9.61
N GLY A 171 -18.94 -14.46 9.69
CA GLY A 171 -20.34 -14.40 9.28
C GLY A 171 -21.14 -13.35 10.03
N GLU A 172 -20.99 -13.29 11.35
CA GLU A 172 -21.66 -12.29 12.19
C GLU A 172 -21.21 -10.85 11.85
N GLN A 173 -19.90 -10.62 11.68
CA GLN A 173 -19.37 -9.30 11.30
C GLN A 173 -19.86 -8.86 9.92
N THR A 174 -19.91 -9.76 8.95
CA THR A 174 -20.45 -9.44 7.63
C THR A 174 -21.94 -9.11 7.73
N ARG A 175 -22.74 -9.89 8.46
CA ARG A 175 -24.18 -9.60 8.68
C ARG A 175 -24.40 -8.25 9.37
N LYS A 176 -23.65 -7.93 10.42
CA LYS A 176 -23.71 -6.62 11.09
C LYS A 176 -23.36 -5.48 10.14
N SER A 177 -22.38 -5.68 9.27
CA SER A 177 -22.00 -4.70 8.27
C SER A 177 -23.08 -4.50 7.21
N ILE A 178 -23.72 -5.58 6.76
CA ILE A 178 -24.88 -5.53 5.86
C ILE A 178 -26.02 -4.76 6.55
N GLY A 179 -26.33 -5.06 7.81
CA GLY A 179 -27.35 -4.34 8.58
C GLY A 179 -27.13 -2.82 8.59
N PHE A 180 -25.89 -2.40 8.85
CA PHE A 180 -25.52 -0.98 8.75
C PHE A 180 -25.72 -0.40 7.32
N LEU A 181 -25.39 -1.15 6.27
CA LEU A 181 -25.65 -0.70 4.90
C LEU A 181 -27.14 -0.60 4.57
N LYS A 182 -27.98 -1.48 5.13
CA LYS A 182 -29.45 -1.40 5.02
C LYS A 182 -29.98 -0.13 5.67
N GLU A 183 -29.50 0.22 6.86
CA GLU A 183 -29.84 1.47 7.54
C GLU A 183 -29.50 2.68 6.66
N LEU A 184 -28.31 2.70 6.05
CA LEU A 184 -27.92 3.77 5.15
C LEU A 184 -28.75 3.81 3.85
N LYS A 185 -29.11 2.66 3.28
CA LYS A 185 -29.97 2.54 2.10
C LYS A 185 -31.38 3.10 2.38
N ALA A 186 -31.92 2.85 3.57
CA ALA A 186 -33.21 3.38 4.01
C ALA A 186 -33.27 4.92 4.03
N VAL A 187 -32.13 5.59 4.22
CA VAL A 187 -32.01 7.07 4.12
C VAL A 187 -31.74 7.52 2.67
N GLN A 188 -32.18 6.74 1.67
CA GLN A 188 -32.10 7.02 0.23
C GLN A 188 -30.68 7.24 -0.33
N LYS A 189 -29.67 6.59 0.25
CA LYS A 189 -28.32 6.60 -0.33
C LYS A 189 -28.18 5.60 -1.46
N ASP A 190 -27.41 5.96 -2.48
CA ASP A 190 -27.05 5.00 -3.54
C ASP A 190 -25.92 4.08 -3.06
N ILE A 191 -26.31 3.00 -2.38
CA ILE A 191 -25.40 1.98 -1.88
C ILE A 191 -25.66 0.68 -2.64
N ARG A 192 -24.56 0.11 -3.13
CA ARG A 192 -24.51 -1.17 -3.84
C ARG A 192 -23.50 -2.09 -3.16
N LEU A 193 -23.88 -3.33 -2.92
CA LEU A 193 -23.07 -4.34 -2.27
C LEU A 193 -22.89 -5.54 -3.19
N LYS A 194 -21.66 -6.04 -3.33
CA LYS A 194 -21.36 -7.32 -3.96
C LYS A 194 -20.66 -8.25 -2.98
N LEU A 195 -21.02 -9.53 -3.00
CA LEU A 195 -20.38 -10.56 -2.18
C LEU A 195 -19.51 -11.45 -3.08
N TYR A 196 -18.20 -11.44 -2.87
CA TYR A 196 -17.26 -12.22 -3.69
C TYR A 196 -16.79 -13.49 -2.97
N PRO A 197 -16.54 -14.60 -3.69
CA PRO A 197 -16.28 -15.89 -3.06
C PRO A 197 -14.80 -16.14 -2.70
N ASP A 198 -13.86 -15.55 -3.44
CA ASP A 198 -12.43 -15.86 -3.31
C ASP A 198 -11.77 -15.11 -2.14
N PRO A 199 -10.72 -15.65 -1.47
CA PRO A 199 -9.96 -14.88 -0.49
C PRO A 199 -9.42 -13.55 -1.05
N PRO A 200 -9.59 -12.42 -0.34
CA PRO A 200 -9.06 -11.14 -0.82
C PRO A 200 -7.54 -11.11 -0.76
N LEU A 201 -6.91 -10.55 -1.80
CA LEU A 201 -5.50 -10.21 -1.81
C LEU A 201 -5.23 -8.88 -1.11
N PHE A 202 -6.14 -7.92 -1.30
CA PHE A 202 -6.00 -6.55 -0.82
C PHE A 202 -7.26 -6.12 -0.07
N LYS A 203 -7.08 -5.29 0.96
CA LYS A 203 -8.12 -4.40 1.47
C LYS A 203 -7.94 -3.07 0.78
N LEU A 204 -8.96 -2.59 0.10
CA LEU A 204 -8.89 -1.40 -0.73
C LEU A 204 -10.00 -0.41 -0.36
N ALA A 205 -9.66 0.87 -0.30
CA ALA A 205 -10.63 1.94 -0.15
C ALA A 205 -10.25 3.13 -1.04
N ILE A 206 -11.13 3.49 -1.97
CA ILE A 206 -10.94 4.59 -2.91
C ILE A 206 -11.94 5.69 -2.58
N LEU A 207 -11.42 6.88 -2.28
CA LEU A 207 -12.17 8.07 -1.90
C LEU A 207 -11.80 9.20 -2.87
N GLY A 208 -12.50 9.28 -4.00
CA GLY A 208 -12.11 10.18 -5.10
C GLY A 208 -10.64 9.98 -5.47
N ASP A 209 -9.82 11.01 -5.28
CA ASP A 209 -8.39 11.04 -5.65
C ASP A 209 -7.46 10.27 -4.72
N TYR A 210 -7.97 9.62 -3.66
CA TYR A 210 -7.15 8.92 -2.67
C TYR A 210 -7.48 7.44 -2.65
N LEU A 211 -6.44 6.61 -2.59
CA LEU A 211 -6.53 5.16 -2.55
C LEU A 211 -5.74 4.62 -1.36
N TRP A 212 -6.42 3.93 -0.47
CA TRP A 212 -5.85 3.27 0.70
C TRP A 212 -5.82 1.77 0.45
N ILE A 213 -4.67 1.15 0.69
CA ILE A 213 -4.50 -0.28 0.48
C ILE A 213 -3.77 -0.94 1.65
N LYS A 214 -4.25 -2.12 2.05
CA LYS A 214 -3.53 -3.08 2.90
C LYS A 214 -3.45 -4.41 2.17
N HIS A 215 -2.37 -5.15 2.37
CA HIS A 215 -2.27 -6.52 1.91
C HIS A 215 -2.88 -7.48 2.94
N TYR A 216 -3.68 -8.45 2.49
CA TYR A 216 -4.15 -9.54 3.35
C TYR A 216 -3.08 -10.63 3.41
N HIS A 217 -2.40 -10.73 4.55
CA HIS A 217 -1.45 -11.83 4.79
C HIS A 217 -2.18 -13.09 5.25
N THR A 218 -1.79 -14.26 4.74
CA THR A 218 -2.45 -15.55 5.01
C THR A 218 -2.54 -15.87 6.50
N GLY A 219 -1.47 -15.64 7.27
CA GLY A 219 -1.41 -15.95 8.71
C GLY A 219 -1.75 -14.83 9.69
N LEU A 220 -1.98 -13.59 9.24
CA LEU A 220 -2.09 -12.42 10.13
C LEU A 220 -3.40 -11.67 9.90
N ASP A 221 -3.94 -11.04 10.96
CA ASP A 221 -5.03 -10.08 10.81
C ASP A 221 -4.55 -8.86 9.98
N VAL A 222 -5.41 -8.39 9.08
CA VAL A 222 -5.19 -7.19 8.27
C VAL A 222 -5.00 -5.92 9.11
N GLN A 223 -5.43 -5.93 10.38
CA GLN A 223 -5.17 -4.83 11.30
C GLN A 223 -3.69 -4.71 11.68
N ALA A 224 -2.95 -5.82 11.70
CA ALA A 224 -1.51 -5.83 11.94
C ALA A 224 -0.71 -5.40 10.70
N MET A 225 -1.33 -5.43 9.52
CA MET A 225 -0.68 -5.13 8.25
C MET A 225 -0.53 -3.61 8.02
N PRO A 226 0.58 -3.16 7.42
CA PRO A 226 0.79 -1.76 7.09
C PRO A 226 -0.26 -1.25 6.10
N GLU A 227 -0.64 0.02 6.25
CA GLU A 227 -1.50 0.74 5.29
C GLU A 227 -0.66 1.63 4.38
N PHE A 228 -0.94 1.58 3.09
CA PHE A 228 -0.32 2.43 2.09
C PHE A 228 -1.36 3.37 1.49
N LEU A 229 -1.00 4.65 1.35
CA LEU A 229 -1.82 5.68 0.73
C LEU A 229 -1.23 6.07 -0.63
N PHE A 230 -2.06 6.03 -1.65
CA PHE A 230 -1.77 6.50 -2.99
C PHE A 230 -2.67 7.69 -3.37
N TYR A 231 -2.10 8.69 -4.01
CA TYR A 231 -2.85 9.83 -4.56
C TYR A 231 -2.93 9.75 -6.09
N HIS A 232 -4.09 10.08 -6.63
CA HIS A 232 -4.32 10.16 -8.06
C HIS A 232 -3.50 11.31 -8.66
N ASN A 233 -2.57 10.96 -9.53
CA ASN A 233 -1.76 11.93 -10.24
C ASN A 233 -1.66 11.52 -11.71
N GLN A 234 -1.26 12.45 -12.58
CA GLN A 234 -1.14 12.20 -14.01
C GLN A 234 0.13 11.42 -14.41
N ASN A 235 0.89 10.92 -13.43
CA ASN A 235 2.12 10.19 -13.70
C ASN A 235 1.80 8.73 -14.11
N PRO A 236 2.28 8.26 -15.28
CA PRO A 236 2.08 6.87 -15.69
C PRO A 236 2.65 5.84 -14.71
N ALA A 237 3.63 6.22 -13.88
CA ALA A 237 4.21 5.35 -12.85
C ALA A 237 3.35 5.23 -11.58
N SER A 238 2.24 5.97 -11.48
CA SER A 238 1.37 5.97 -10.32
C SER A 238 0.67 4.62 -10.14
N LEU A 239 0.72 4.10 -8.91
CA LEU A 239 0.04 2.85 -8.57
C LEU A 239 -1.46 3.05 -8.30
N TYR A 240 -1.95 4.29 -8.23
CA TYR A 240 -3.38 4.57 -8.09
C TYR A 240 -4.20 3.92 -9.23
N ILE A 241 -3.79 4.13 -10.48
CA ILE A 241 -4.56 3.69 -11.66
C ILE A 241 -4.66 2.16 -11.71
N PRO A 242 -3.58 1.38 -11.57
CA PRO A 242 -3.66 -0.07 -11.51
C PRO A 242 -4.59 -0.60 -10.42
N PHE A 243 -4.55 -0.04 -9.21
CA PHE A 243 -5.43 -0.50 -8.12
C PHE A 243 -6.89 -0.07 -8.31
N TYR A 244 -7.13 1.10 -8.89
CA TYR A 244 -8.46 1.53 -9.29
C TYR A 244 -9.04 0.60 -10.37
N GLN A 245 -8.24 0.25 -11.38
CA GLN A 245 -8.63 -0.71 -12.41
C GLN A 245 -8.87 -2.11 -11.84
N TYR A 246 -8.09 -2.54 -10.85
CA TYR A 246 -8.31 -3.78 -10.13
C TYR A 246 -9.67 -3.81 -9.42
N PHE A 247 -10.06 -2.69 -8.77
CA PHE A 247 -11.40 -2.60 -8.18
C PHE A 247 -12.48 -2.71 -9.25
N LEU A 248 -12.38 -1.92 -10.32
CA LEU A 248 -13.39 -1.92 -11.38
C LEU A 248 -13.51 -3.26 -12.10
N SER A 249 -12.41 -3.96 -12.34
CA SER A 249 -12.44 -5.27 -12.99
C SER A 249 -13.17 -6.30 -12.13
N ARG A 250 -12.95 -6.30 -10.81
CA ARG A 250 -13.70 -7.14 -9.86
C ARG A 250 -15.16 -6.70 -9.75
N TRP A 251 -15.43 -5.40 -9.69
CA TRP A 251 -16.79 -4.87 -9.60
C TRP A 251 -17.64 -5.28 -10.81
N ASN A 252 -17.08 -5.20 -12.01
CA ASN A 252 -17.76 -5.53 -13.27
C ASN A 252 -17.76 -7.03 -13.60
N GLN A 253 -17.16 -7.87 -12.75
CA GLN A 253 -17.18 -9.32 -12.94
C GLN A 253 -18.61 -9.85 -12.76
N THR A 254 -19.13 -10.57 -13.76
CA THR A 254 -20.50 -11.11 -13.80
C THR A 254 -20.71 -12.26 -12.81
N GLY A 255 -19.66 -13.03 -12.54
CA GLY A 255 -19.69 -14.14 -11.58
C GLY A 255 -19.76 -13.71 -10.11
N ILE A 256 -19.75 -12.40 -9.81
CA ILE A 256 -19.87 -11.90 -8.44
C ILE A 256 -21.28 -11.33 -8.26
N PRO A 257 -22.14 -11.97 -7.45
CA PRO A 257 -23.52 -11.53 -7.24
C PRO A 257 -23.58 -10.19 -6.51
N GLU A 258 -24.63 -9.43 -6.83
CA GLU A 258 -25.01 -8.23 -6.12
C GLU A 258 -26.00 -8.57 -5.00
N TYR A 259 -25.78 -8.05 -3.80
CA TYR A 259 -26.67 -8.24 -2.67
C TYR A 259 -27.74 -7.14 -2.67
N ASP A 260 -28.99 -7.55 -2.76
CA ASP A 260 -30.15 -6.69 -2.66
C ASP A 260 -30.41 -6.34 -1.18
N LEU A 261 -30.09 -5.11 -0.80
CA LEU A 261 -30.23 -4.62 0.58
C LEU A 261 -31.68 -4.51 1.04
N GLU A 262 -32.67 -4.58 0.14
CA GLU A 262 -34.09 -4.49 0.49
C GLU A 262 -34.70 -5.88 0.72
N THR A 263 -34.34 -6.86 -0.11
CA THR A 263 -34.94 -8.21 -0.08
C THR A 263 -34.07 -9.28 0.57
N ASP A 264 -32.82 -8.96 0.94
CA ASP A 264 -31.83 -9.90 1.50
C ASP A 264 -31.49 -11.07 0.55
N GLU A 265 -31.43 -10.79 -0.75
CA GLU A 265 -31.18 -11.77 -1.80
C GLU A 265 -29.92 -11.47 -2.61
N LEU A 266 -29.28 -12.53 -3.11
CA LEU A 266 -28.18 -12.47 -4.05
C LEU A 266 -28.71 -12.48 -5.48
N VAL A 267 -28.42 -11.41 -6.22
CA VAL A 267 -28.84 -11.19 -7.59
C VAL A 267 -27.66 -11.42 -8.52
N PHE A 268 -27.77 -12.44 -9.37
CA PHE A 268 -26.79 -12.77 -10.40
C PHE A 268 -27.19 -12.10 -11.70
N ARG A 269 -26.24 -11.41 -12.33
CA ARG A 269 -26.44 -10.68 -13.58
C ARG A 269 -25.55 -11.21 -14.70
N ASP A 270 -26.04 -11.19 -15.93
CA ASP A 270 -25.26 -11.50 -17.11
C ASP A 270 -24.32 -10.34 -17.51
N GLY A 271 -23.54 -10.53 -18.58
CA GLY A 271 -22.63 -9.49 -19.11
C GLY A 271 -23.35 -8.29 -19.72
N LEU A 272 -24.66 -8.37 -19.93
CA LEU A 272 -25.50 -7.28 -20.42
C LEU A 272 -26.22 -6.54 -19.27
N GLY A 273 -26.06 -7.02 -18.03
CA GLY A 273 -26.65 -6.45 -16.82
C GLY A 273 -28.04 -6.98 -16.48
N ASN A 274 -28.57 -7.93 -17.25
CA ASN A 274 -29.87 -8.55 -16.99
C ASN A 274 -29.79 -9.53 -15.83
N GLU A 275 -30.84 -9.59 -15.02
CA GLU A 275 -30.96 -10.56 -13.93
C GLU A 275 -31.17 -11.97 -14.50
N VAL A 276 -30.32 -12.91 -14.08
CA VAL A 276 -30.35 -14.32 -14.51
C VAL A 276 -30.88 -15.21 -13.40
N LYS A 277 -30.49 -14.93 -12.15
CA LYS A 277 -30.83 -15.75 -10.99
C LYS A 277 -30.89 -14.89 -9.74
N ARG A 278 -31.78 -15.28 -8.82
CA ARG A 278 -31.93 -14.69 -7.49
C ARG A 278 -31.94 -15.80 -6.45
N GLU A 279 -31.16 -15.66 -5.39
CA GLU A 279 -31.03 -16.65 -4.33
C GLU A 279 -31.17 -15.98 -2.96
N ASN A 280 -31.81 -16.67 -2.01
CA ASN A 280 -31.91 -16.16 -0.65
C ASN A 280 -30.58 -16.36 0.10
N PHE A 281 -30.04 -15.28 0.66
CA PHE A 281 -28.74 -15.30 1.31
C PHE A 281 -28.70 -16.20 2.57
N ASP A 282 -29.76 -16.21 3.38
CA ASP A 282 -29.79 -17.01 4.60
C ASP A 282 -29.99 -18.51 4.33
N ARG A 283 -30.60 -18.89 3.20
CA ARG A 283 -30.76 -20.31 2.83
C ARG A 283 -29.46 -20.97 2.36
N GLN A 284 -28.54 -20.23 1.74
CA GLN A 284 -27.23 -20.78 1.34
C GLN A 284 -26.42 -21.30 2.54
N GLY A 285 -26.53 -20.65 3.71
CA GLY A 285 -25.87 -21.09 4.94
C GLY A 285 -26.48 -22.36 5.54
N ALA A 286 -27.75 -22.66 5.26
CA ALA A 286 -28.45 -23.84 5.76
C ALA A 286 -28.21 -25.07 4.87
N GLU A 287 -28.22 -24.92 3.55
CA GLU A 287 -28.06 -26.05 2.62
C GLU A 287 -26.63 -26.60 2.58
N THR A 288 -25.61 -25.77 2.81
CA THR A 288 -24.21 -26.22 2.94
C THR A 288 -23.89 -26.91 4.27
N GLY A 289 -24.80 -26.87 5.24
CA GLY A 289 -24.67 -27.55 6.53
C GLY A 289 -25.29 -28.96 6.58
N VAL A 290 -26.06 -29.36 5.56
CA VAL A 290 -26.86 -30.61 5.59
C VAL A 290 -26.21 -31.77 4.81
N PHE A 291 -25.14 -31.53 4.04
CA PHE A 291 -24.44 -32.57 3.27
C PHE A 291 -23.14 -33.10 3.92
N ALA A 292 -22.88 -32.78 5.19
CA ALA A 292 -21.69 -33.22 5.91
C ALA A 292 -21.99 -34.21 7.03
N GLU A 293 -22.86 -35.19 6.81
CA GLU A 293 -22.96 -36.37 7.66
C GLU A 293 -23.40 -37.58 6.81
N GLY A 294 -22.47 -38.51 6.56
CA GLY A 294 -22.77 -39.84 6.05
C GLY A 294 -22.28 -40.16 4.65
N GLU A 295 -20.98 -40.41 4.49
CA GLU A 295 -20.53 -41.53 3.65
C GLU A 295 -19.14 -41.99 4.08
N SER A 296 -19.10 -43.02 4.93
CA SER A 296 -17.94 -43.86 5.15
C SER A 296 -17.96 -44.99 4.13
N ILE A 297 -17.07 -44.97 3.15
CA ILE A 297 -16.67 -46.16 2.37
C ILE A 297 -15.14 -46.19 2.23
N GLU A 298 -14.58 -47.17 2.94
CA GLU A 298 -13.45 -48.06 2.62
C GLU A 298 -12.22 -47.55 1.83
N SER A 299 -11.10 -47.51 2.55
CA SER A 299 -9.84 -48.21 2.22
C SER A 299 -9.64 -48.68 0.77
N GLY A 300 -8.78 -47.97 0.02
CA GLY A 300 -8.11 -48.53 -1.16
C GLY A 300 -7.44 -47.50 -2.05
N GLY A 301 -6.16 -47.19 -1.80
CA GLY A 301 -5.36 -46.42 -2.76
C GLY A 301 -4.23 -45.60 -2.13
N VAL A 302 -3.15 -46.25 -1.73
CA VAL A 302 -1.88 -45.59 -1.41
C VAL A 302 -1.30 -45.00 -2.71
N PHE A 303 -1.58 -43.72 -3.00
CA PHE A 303 -0.82 -42.98 -4.01
C PHE A 303 0.48 -42.48 -3.39
N ASN A 304 1.49 -43.34 -3.46
CA ASN A 304 2.89 -43.01 -3.20
C ASN A 304 3.36 -41.94 -4.21
N LEU A 305 3.53 -40.69 -3.77
CA LEU A 305 4.37 -39.74 -4.49
C LEU A 305 5.83 -40.03 -4.14
N ARG A 306 6.45 -40.93 -4.92
CA ARG A 306 7.92 -40.98 -5.01
C ARG A 306 8.42 -39.61 -5.50
N PRO A 307 9.51 -39.08 -4.94
CA PRO A 307 10.16 -37.90 -5.47
C PRO A 307 10.82 -38.25 -6.80
N SER A 308 10.36 -37.60 -7.88
CA SER A 308 11.08 -37.60 -9.15
C SER A 308 12.41 -36.88 -8.97
N LYS A 309 13.49 -37.67 -8.88
CA LYS A 309 14.84 -37.22 -9.14
C LYS A 309 14.98 -37.02 -10.64
N GLY A 310 15.22 -35.80 -11.08
CA GLY A 310 15.91 -35.59 -12.35
C GLY A 310 15.77 -34.19 -12.94
N ILE A 311 16.80 -33.38 -12.69
CA ILE A 311 17.46 -32.48 -13.65
C ILE A 311 16.71 -31.18 -13.99
N LEU A 312 17.02 -30.11 -13.25
CA LEU A 312 17.44 -28.82 -13.80
C LEU A 312 18.48 -28.21 -12.85
N GLN A 313 19.75 -28.25 -13.26
CA GLN A 313 20.87 -27.59 -12.58
C GLN A 313 20.74 -26.06 -12.67
N PRO A 314 21.13 -25.32 -11.62
CA PRO A 314 21.34 -23.89 -11.68
C PRO A 314 22.84 -23.61 -11.84
N ASP A 315 23.36 -23.52 -13.06
CA ASP A 315 24.70 -22.99 -13.29
C ASP A 315 24.85 -22.62 -14.77
N PHE A 316 24.68 -21.34 -15.12
CA PHE A 316 25.39 -20.72 -16.25
C PHE A 316 25.34 -19.20 -16.13
N LEU A 317 26.53 -18.59 -16.18
CA LEU A 317 26.85 -17.14 -16.20
C LEU A 317 26.74 -16.45 -14.82
N SER A 318 27.79 -15.99 -14.15
CA SER A 318 28.98 -15.31 -14.69
C SER A 318 30.06 -15.18 -13.60
N ARG A 319 31.19 -15.89 -13.74
CA ARG A 319 32.49 -15.50 -13.16
C ARG A 319 33.49 -15.01 -14.22
N GLU A 320 33.20 -15.20 -15.51
CA GLU A 320 34.01 -14.64 -16.61
C GLU A 320 33.72 -13.16 -16.92
N PHE A 321 32.62 -12.59 -16.43
CA PHE A 321 32.34 -11.15 -16.62
C PHE A 321 33.03 -10.25 -15.57
N LEU A 322 33.51 -10.82 -14.47
CA LEU A 322 34.15 -10.07 -13.38
C LEU A 322 35.68 -9.92 -13.54
N ASN A 323 36.33 -10.72 -14.38
CA ASN A 323 37.78 -10.60 -14.62
C ASN A 323 38.16 -9.71 -15.82
N ARG A 324 37.19 -9.11 -16.51
CA ARG A 324 37.43 -8.13 -17.61
C ARG A 324 37.25 -6.66 -17.19
N LEU A 325 37.09 -6.38 -15.91
CA LEU A 325 36.87 -5.03 -15.38
C LEU A 325 37.99 -4.53 -14.46
N ILE A 326 39.08 -5.29 -14.30
CA ILE A 326 40.26 -4.91 -13.49
C ILE A 326 41.57 -5.24 -14.25
N SER A 327 41.66 -4.91 -15.55
CA SER A 327 42.94 -4.80 -16.27
C SER A 327 43.03 -3.47 -16.98
#